data_AF-A0A177Y086-F1
#
_entry.id   AF-A0A177Y086-F1
#
_cell.length_a   1.000
_cell.length_b   1.000
_cell.length_c   1.000
_cell.angle_alpha   90.00
_cell.angle_beta   90.00
_cell.angle_gamma   90.00
#
_symmetry.space_group_name_H-M   'P 1'
#
loop_
_entity.id
_entity.type
_entity.pdbx_description
1 polymer ?
#
loop_
_entity_poly.entity_id
_entity_poly.type
_entity_poly.pdbx_seq_one_letter_code
_entity_poly.pdbx_strand_id
1 'polypeptide(L)'
;MISSEYVVKKPNDKELHLIFELGLPEPDPNSVTGDYRCKFSVLALGIDEYIYGVDAMQSYCMTLKRFNLLVNDLISDGCKFYYPGFLDMEVDILSTYF
;
A
#
# COMPACT_ATOMS: atom_id res chain seq x y z
N MET A 1 11.96 -5.70 -1.62
CA MET A 1 11.00 -4.60 -1.47
C MET A 1 10.31 -4.43 -2.80
N ILE A 2 9.00 -4.25 -2.77
CA ILE A 2 8.15 -4.02 -3.94
C ILE A 2 7.64 -2.59 -3.80
N SER A 3 7.76 -1.79 -4.86
CA SER A 3 7.24 -0.42 -4.89
C SER A 3 6.43 -0.16 -6.15
N SER A 4 5.45 0.72 -6.02
CA SER A 4 4.60 1.17 -7.13
C SER A 4 4.21 2.62 -6.93
N GLU A 5 4.21 3.40 -8.01
CA GLU A 5 3.96 4.84 -7.99
C GLU A 5 2.68 5.17 -8.75
N TYR A 6 1.89 6.08 -8.18
CA TYR A 6 0.63 6.55 -8.75
C TYR A 6 0.43 8.05 -8.50
N VAL A 7 -0.23 8.70 -9.45
CA VAL A 7 -0.82 10.03 -9.26
C VAL A 7 -2.28 9.84 -8.85
N VAL A 8 -2.64 10.45 -7.73
CA VAL A 8 -4.01 10.41 -7.20
C VAL A 8 -4.67 11.76 -7.36
N LYS A 9 -5.80 11.80 -8.08
CA LYS A 9 -6.65 13.00 -8.17
C LYS A 9 -7.75 12.90 -7.14
N LYS A 10 -7.81 13.87 -6.24
CA LYS A 10 -8.89 14.02 -5.26
C LYS A 10 -10.12 14.68 -5.91
N PRO A 11 -11.32 14.57 -5.30
CA PRO A 11 -12.52 15.21 -5.83
C PRO A 11 -12.45 16.74 -5.96
N ASN A 12 -11.52 17.38 -5.27
CA ASN A 12 -11.28 18.83 -5.30
C ASN A 12 -10.19 19.24 -6.31
N ASP A 13 -9.90 18.38 -7.29
CA ASP A 13 -8.85 18.53 -8.31
C ASP A 13 -7.42 18.70 -7.77
N LYS A 14 -7.20 18.43 -6.47
CA LYS A 14 -5.84 18.36 -5.94
C LYS A 14 -5.21 17.02 -6.30
N GLU A 15 -3.99 17.10 -6.81
CA GLU A 15 -3.18 15.94 -7.11
C GLU A 15 -2.28 15.58 -5.91
N LEU A 16 -2.07 14.29 -5.71
CA LEU A 16 -1.17 13.74 -4.73
C LEU A 16 -0.34 12.64 -5.37
N HIS A 17 0.97 12.72 -5.27
CA HIS A 17 1.87 11.65 -5.68
C HIS A 17 1.97 10.62 -4.56
N LEU A 18 1.53 9.40 -4.82
CA LEU A 18 1.62 8.29 -3.89
C LEU A 18 2.63 7.26 -4.37
N ILE A 19 3.51 6.87 -3.47
CA ILE A 19 4.41 5.73 -3.64
C ILE A 19 3.99 4.72 -2.58
N PHE A 20 3.52 3.56 -3.02
CA PHE A 20 3.24 2.43 -2.14
C PHE A 20 4.46 1.53 -2.09
N GLU A 21 4.95 1.27 -0.88
CA GLU A 21 6.10 0.42 -0.64
C GLU A 21 5.71 -0.73 0.28
N LEU A 22 5.93 -1.96 -0.21
CA LEU A 22 5.75 -3.18 0.53
C LEU A 22 7.11 -3.84 0.73
N GLY A 23 7.48 -4.06 1.99
CA GLY A 23 8.65 -4.82 2.37
C GLY A 23 8.54 -6.29 1.97
N LEU A 24 9.65 -7.01 2.10
CA LEU A 24 9.56 -8.48 2.17
C LEU A 24 9.26 -8.88 3.61
N PRO A 25 8.51 -9.97 3.84
CA PRO A 25 8.35 -10.51 5.18
C PRO A 25 9.70 -10.85 5.82
N GLU A 26 9.89 -10.44 7.05
CA GLU A 26 11.10 -10.68 7.84
C GLU A 26 10.73 -11.12 9.27
N PRO A 27 11.57 -11.90 9.95
CA PRO A 27 11.36 -12.22 11.36
C PRO A 27 11.26 -10.94 12.20
N ASP A 28 10.30 -10.88 13.12
CA ASP A 28 10.21 -9.77 14.06
C ASP A 28 11.33 -9.89 15.11
N PRO A 29 12.29 -8.94 15.17
CA PRO A 29 13.40 -8.99 16.12
C PRO A 29 12.95 -8.92 17.58
N ASN A 30 11.72 -8.46 17.84
CA ASN A 30 11.18 -8.33 19.19
C ASN A 30 10.30 -9.51 19.59
N SER A 31 10.00 -10.45 18.68
CA SER A 31 9.13 -11.58 18.97
C SER A 31 9.89 -12.70 19.67
N VAL A 32 9.35 -13.16 20.80
CA VAL A 32 9.84 -14.34 21.53
C VAL A 32 9.32 -15.64 20.88
N THR A 33 8.21 -15.57 20.15
CA THR A 33 7.50 -16.69 19.54
C THR A 33 7.92 -16.98 18.10
N GLY A 34 8.76 -16.12 17.51
CA GLY A 34 9.21 -16.25 16.11
C GLY A 34 8.24 -15.68 15.09
N ASP A 35 7.44 -14.67 15.49
CA ASP A 35 6.53 -13.98 14.58
C ASP A 35 7.30 -13.26 13.47
N TYR A 36 6.57 -12.92 12.41
CA TYR A 36 7.07 -12.17 11.27
C TYR A 36 6.39 -10.82 11.18
N ARG A 37 7.08 -9.89 10.51
CA ARG A 37 6.58 -8.57 10.17
C ARG A 37 6.86 -8.28 8.71
N CYS A 38 6.02 -7.44 8.11
CA CYS A 38 6.17 -6.96 6.76
C CYS A 38 5.95 -5.44 6.75
N LYS A 39 6.87 -4.70 6.14
CA LYS A 39 6.81 -3.23 6.12
C LYS A 39 5.75 -2.75 5.13
N PHE A 40 4.96 -1.75 5.51
CA PHE A 40 4.03 -1.04 4.64
C PHE A 40 4.24 0.47 4.77
N SER A 41 4.53 1.14 3.66
CA SER A 41 4.85 2.57 3.65
C SER A 41 4.10 3.27 2.52
N VAL A 42 3.51 4.41 2.89
CA VAL A 42 2.92 5.43 2.00
C VAL A 42 3.20 6.79 2.63
N LEU A 43 4.44 7.27 2.50
CA LEU A 43 4.95 8.44 3.24
C LEU A 43 4.15 9.72 2.98
N ALA A 44 3.62 9.89 1.77
CA ALA A 44 2.77 11.03 1.42
C ALA A 44 1.45 11.09 2.23
N LEU A 45 1.05 9.96 2.84
CA LEU A 45 -0.08 9.86 3.76
C LEU A 45 0.36 9.71 5.23
N GLY A 46 1.66 9.81 5.53
CA GLY A 46 2.21 9.61 6.86
C GLY A 46 2.17 8.17 7.36
N ILE A 47 2.03 7.19 6.45
CA ILE A 47 1.99 5.77 6.79
C ILE A 47 3.41 5.21 6.66
N ASP A 48 3.95 4.68 7.75
CA ASP A 48 5.25 4.01 7.79
C ASP A 48 5.27 2.92 8.88
N GLU A 49 4.57 1.81 8.66
CA GLU A 49 4.25 0.84 9.71
C GLU A 49 4.72 -0.58 9.39
N TYR A 50 4.83 -1.42 10.42
CA TYR A 50 5.03 -2.86 10.27
C TYR A 50 3.70 -3.58 10.53
N ILE A 51 3.35 -4.51 9.66
CA ILE A 51 2.21 -5.40 9.80
C ILE A 51 2.70 -6.78 10.19
N TYR A 52 2.11 -7.34 11.25
CA TYR A 52 2.60 -8.56 11.90
C TYR A 52 1.77 -9.79 11.52
N GLY A 53 2.39 -10.96 11.60
CA GLY A 53 1.74 -12.26 11.46
C GLY A 53 2.58 -13.36 12.11
N VAL A 54 1.96 -14.51 12.41
CA VAL A 54 2.63 -15.66 13.03
C VAL A 54 3.69 -16.30 12.12
N ASP A 55 3.63 -16.01 10.83
CA ASP A 55 4.62 -16.45 9.84
C ASP A 55 4.77 -15.43 8.69
N ALA A 56 5.74 -15.69 7.81
CA ALA A 56 6.04 -14.85 6.65
C ALA A 56 4.84 -14.67 5.71
N MET A 57 4.03 -15.71 5.51
CA MET A 57 2.89 -15.67 4.59
C MET A 57 1.77 -14.81 5.19
N GLN A 58 1.45 -15.01 6.46
CA GLN A 58 0.40 -14.27 7.15
C GLN A 58 0.73 -12.78 7.22
N SER A 59 1.96 -12.42 7.60
CA SER A 59 2.38 -11.00 7.64
C SER A 59 2.29 -10.34 6.26
N TYR A 60 2.64 -11.06 5.19
CA TYR A 60 2.47 -10.58 3.81
C TYR A 60 1.00 -10.40 3.41
N CYS A 61 0.15 -11.43 3.62
CA CYS A 61 -1.26 -11.36 3.29
C CYS A 61 -1.98 -10.23 4.06
N MET A 62 -1.63 -10.03 5.33
CA MET A 62 -2.16 -8.93 6.14
C MET A 62 -1.72 -7.56 5.61
N THR A 63 -0.48 -7.46 5.10
CA THR A 63 0.01 -6.25 4.44
C THR A 63 -0.76 -5.94 3.17
N LEU A 64 -0.98 -6.96 2.32
CA LEU A 64 -1.82 -6.80 1.11
C LEU A 64 -3.26 -6.42 1.47
N LYS A 65 -3.82 -6.98 2.54
CA LYS A 65 -5.15 -6.58 3.04
C LYS A 65 -5.16 -5.12 3.50
N ARG A 66 -4.13 -4.67 4.22
CA ARG A 66 -3.99 -3.27 4.66
C ARG A 66 -3.92 -2.30 3.48
N PHE A 67 -3.16 -2.65 2.45
CA PHE A 67 -3.07 -1.90 1.19
C PHE A 67 -4.43 -1.84 0.47
N ASN A 68 -5.10 -2.98 0.32
CA ASN A 68 -6.45 -3.05 -0.27
C ASN A 68 -7.44 -2.15 0.47
N LEU A 69 -7.45 -2.18 1.81
CA LEU A 69 -8.33 -1.33 2.61
C LEU A 69 -8.03 0.16 2.37
N LEU A 70 -6.76 0.56 2.42
CA LEU A 70 -6.35 1.95 2.18
C LEU A 70 -6.81 2.45 0.80
N VAL A 71 -6.62 1.64 -0.23
CA VAL A 71 -7.01 2.00 -1.60
C VAL A 71 -8.52 2.10 -1.73
N ASN A 72 -9.27 1.15 -1.17
CA ASN A 72 -10.74 1.20 -1.17
C ASN A 72 -11.27 2.44 -0.44
N ASP A 73 -10.66 2.83 0.68
CA ASP A 73 -11.01 4.05 1.41
C ASP A 73 -10.80 5.29 0.52
N LEU A 74 -9.65 5.40 -0.16
CA LEU A 74 -9.37 6.49 -1.08
C LEU A 74 -10.35 6.56 -2.26
N ILE A 75 -10.67 5.41 -2.87
CA ILE A 75 -11.67 5.32 -3.95
C ILE A 75 -13.05 5.74 -3.44
N SER A 76 -13.43 5.31 -2.24
CA SER A 76 -14.70 5.66 -1.61
C SER A 76 -14.81 7.16 -1.31
N ASP A 77 -13.67 7.80 -1.00
CA ASP A 77 -13.55 9.26 -0.88
C ASP A 77 -13.56 9.98 -2.24
N GLY A 78 -13.75 9.26 -3.35
CA GLY A 78 -13.83 9.79 -4.71
C GLY A 78 -12.46 10.05 -5.35
N CYS A 79 -11.39 9.50 -4.80
CA CYS A 79 -10.07 9.59 -5.42
C CYS A 79 -9.96 8.68 -6.64
N LYS A 80 -9.23 9.16 -7.66
CA LYS A 80 -8.92 8.41 -8.88
C LYS A 80 -7.43 8.23 -9.03
N PHE A 81 -7.02 7.07 -9.53
CA PHE A 81 -5.61 6.68 -9.65
C PHE A 81 -5.15 6.68 -11.10
N TYR A 82 -3.91 7.09 -11.33
CA TYR A 82 -3.29 7.19 -12.65
C TYR A 82 -1.83 6.79 -12.56
N TYR A 83 -1.25 6.32 -13.67
CA TYR A 83 0.19 6.18 -13.76
C TYR A 83 0.86 7.56 -13.94
N PRO A 84 2.05 7.79 -13.36
CA PRO A 84 2.81 9.00 -13.61
C PRO A 84 3.04 9.21 -15.12
N GLY A 85 2.67 10.39 -15.62
CA GLY A 85 2.78 10.73 -17.05
C GLY A 85 1.61 10.29 -17.94
N PHE A 86 0.65 9.51 -17.43
CA PHE A 86 -0.54 9.03 -18.15
C PHE A 86 -1.81 9.34 -17.36
N LEU A 87 -2.19 10.63 -17.31
CA LEU A 87 -3.31 11.14 -16.51
C LEU A 87 -4.68 11.08 -17.22
N ASP A 88 -4.68 10.58 -18.45
CA ASP A 88 -5.84 10.42 -19.33
C ASP A 88 -6.50 9.04 -19.18
N MET A 89 -5.79 8.06 -18.59
CA MET A 89 -6.30 6.71 -18.35
C MET A 89 -6.32 6.40 -16.86
N GLU A 90 -7.54 6.32 -16.30
CA GLU A 90 -7.75 5.87 -14.92
C GLU A 90 -7.30 4.42 -14.76
N VAL A 91 -6.56 4.15 -13.70
CA VAL A 91 -6.02 2.83 -13.36
C VAL A 91 -6.89 2.22 -12.27
N ASP A 92 -7.42 1.03 -12.53
CA ASP A 92 -7.94 0.18 -11.47
C ASP A 92 -6.76 -0.48 -10.74
N ILE A 93 -6.25 0.24 -9.75
CA ILE A 93 -5.10 -0.19 -8.95
C ILE A 93 -5.36 -1.55 -8.28
N LEU A 94 -6.62 -1.89 -7.96
CA LEU A 94 -7.02 -3.14 -7.30
C LEU A 94 -6.97 -4.35 -8.24
N SER A 95 -7.21 -4.17 -9.54
CA SER A 95 -7.07 -5.26 -10.53
C SER A 95 -5.66 -5.41 -11.08
N THR A 96 -4.78 -4.44 -10.85
CA THR A 96 -3.35 -4.52 -11.22
C THR A 96 -2.46 -5.25 -10.20
N TYR A 97 -3.04 -5.93 -9.19
CA TYR A 97 -2.24 -6.55 -8.13
C TYR A 97 -1.41 -7.76 -8.61
N PHE A 98 -0.21 -7.84 -8.03
CA PHE A 98 0.86 -8.83 -8.18
C PHE A 98 0.41 -10.30 -8.28
#